data_AF-A0A0C9TKY6-F1
#
_entry.id   AF-A0A0C9TKY6-F1
#
_cell.length_a   1.000
_cell.length_b   1.000
_cell.length_c   1.000
_cell.angle_alpha   90.00
_cell.angle_beta   90.00
_cell.angle_gamma   90.00
#
_symmetry.space_group_name_H-M   'P 1'
#
loop_
_entity.id
_entity.type
_entity.pdbx_description
1 polymer ?
#
loop_
_entity_poly.entity_id
_entity_poly.type
_entity_poly.pdbx_seq_one_letter_code
_entity_poly.pdbx_strand_id
1 'polypeptide(L)'
;MVRSIANQEAIERFIKKVNDAREKFSLQNEPVPRRVRNSPSEHYHIAKSSRKSEDITAWLVERRGDPAFEDFLPQLEAHILGRVRGLAYNGDEHIFSDEDRRCISINDNKIYWHSMIRVNYTTFDVRREQDTINPLTHADIMVLLHEDERTHPYWYARVIHIFHVMVRSRKNSYLPFSSPTRMCSLYVGSGAM
;
A
#
# COMPACT_ATOMS: atom_id res chain seq x y z
N MET A 1 -35.25 5.51 -61.06
CA MET A 1 -33.77 5.51 -60.89
C MET A 1 -33.38 5.67 -59.41
N VAL A 2 -33.97 4.89 -58.48
CA VAL A 2 -33.80 5.10 -57.01
C VAL A 2 -33.36 3.84 -56.24
N ARG A 3 -33.47 2.64 -56.83
CA ARG A 3 -33.09 1.37 -56.18
C ARG A 3 -31.57 1.13 -56.06
N SER A 4 -30.75 1.83 -56.86
CA SER A 4 -29.29 1.67 -56.85
C SER A 4 -28.60 2.37 -55.68
N ILE A 5 -29.17 3.47 -55.18
CA ILE A 5 -28.56 4.29 -54.12
C ILE A 5 -28.79 3.64 -52.75
N ALA A 6 -30.00 3.12 -52.49
CA ALA A 6 -30.33 2.44 -51.24
C ALA A 6 -29.45 1.19 -50.97
N ASN A 7 -29.06 0.47 -52.03
CA ASN A 7 -28.20 -0.71 -51.90
C ASN A 7 -26.74 -0.33 -51.59
N GLN A 8 -26.24 0.78 -52.14
CA GLN A 8 -24.89 1.26 -51.86
C GLN A 8 -24.76 1.77 -50.41
N GLU A 9 -25.73 2.53 -49.92
CA GLU A 9 -25.76 2.99 -48.53
C GLU A 9 -25.84 1.84 -47.52
N ALA A 10 -26.58 0.78 -47.84
CA ALA A 10 -26.69 -0.39 -46.98
C ALA A 10 -25.33 -1.11 -46.83
N ILE A 11 -24.57 -1.21 -47.92
CA ILE A 11 -23.22 -1.82 -47.93
C ILE A 11 -22.25 -0.97 -47.10
N GLU A 12 -22.26 0.36 -47.26
CA GLU A 12 -21.38 1.26 -46.51
C GLU A 12 -21.67 1.23 -45.00
N ARG A 13 -22.95 1.20 -44.62
CA ARG A 13 -23.36 1.03 -43.21
C ARG A 13 -22.91 -0.31 -42.64
N PHE A 14 -22.96 -1.37 -43.44
CA PHE A 14 -22.51 -2.70 -43.03
C PHE A 14 -20.99 -2.73 -42.81
N ILE A 15 -20.21 -2.19 -43.75
CA ILE A 15 -18.74 -2.10 -43.63
C ILE A 15 -18.35 -1.28 -42.39
N LYS A 16 -19.00 -0.15 -42.16
CA LYS A 16 -18.76 0.67 -40.96
C LYS A 16 -19.05 -0.12 -39.68
N LYS A 17 -20.18 -0.83 -39.62
CA LYS A 17 -20.55 -1.65 -38.47
C LYS A 17 -19.55 -2.78 -38.19
N VAL A 18 -19.02 -3.42 -39.24
CA VAL A 18 -17.99 -4.47 -39.11
C VAL A 18 -16.67 -3.89 -38.61
N ASN A 19 -16.26 -2.73 -39.12
CA ASN A 19 -15.04 -2.05 -38.66
C ASN A 19 -15.17 -1.59 -37.19
N ASP A 20 -16.31 -0.99 -36.83
CA ASP A 20 -16.59 -0.59 -35.43
C ASP A 20 -16.61 -1.79 -34.48
N ALA A 21 -17.17 -2.93 -34.92
CA ALA A 21 -17.17 -4.17 -34.16
C ALA A 21 -15.76 -4.74 -34.01
N ARG A 22 -14.94 -4.68 -35.06
CA ARG A 22 -13.54 -5.13 -35.05
C ARG A 22 -12.67 -4.26 -34.15
N GLU A 23 -12.86 -2.94 -34.15
CA GLU A 23 -12.17 -2.04 -33.22
C GLU A 23 -12.60 -2.30 -31.77
N LYS A 24 -13.90 -2.47 -31.49
CA LYS A 24 -14.37 -2.87 -30.15
C LYS A 24 -13.78 -4.21 -29.70
N PHE A 25 -13.68 -5.19 -30.59
CA PHE A 25 -13.08 -6.49 -30.28
C PHE A 25 -11.56 -6.37 -30.05
N SER A 26 -10.88 -5.49 -30.79
CA SER A 26 -9.46 -5.20 -30.59
C SER A 26 -9.19 -4.47 -29.27
N LEU A 27 -10.08 -3.59 -28.84
CA LEU A 27 -10.02 -2.92 -27.52
C LEU A 27 -10.36 -3.85 -26.35
N GLN A 28 -11.18 -4.88 -26.58
CA GLN A 28 -11.46 -5.93 -25.58
C GLN A 28 -10.34 -6.97 -25.48
N ASN A 29 -9.60 -7.19 -26.58
CA ASN A 29 -8.46 -8.11 -26.64
C ASN A 29 -7.11 -7.41 -26.50
N GLU A 30 -7.08 -6.12 -26.19
CA GLU A 30 -5.89 -5.48 -25.62
C GLU A 30 -5.46 -6.35 -24.43
N PRO A 31 -4.22 -6.89 -24.42
CA PRO A 31 -3.77 -7.74 -23.33
C PRO A 31 -3.92 -6.91 -22.07
N VAL A 32 -4.83 -7.32 -21.18
CA VAL A 32 -4.98 -6.76 -19.83
C VAL A 32 -3.56 -6.56 -19.33
N PRO A 33 -3.13 -5.31 -19.03
CA PRO A 33 -1.74 -5.03 -18.77
C PRO A 33 -1.29 -6.03 -17.73
N ARG A 34 -0.37 -6.94 -18.13
CA ARG A 34 0.10 -8.03 -17.28
C ARG A 34 0.40 -7.38 -15.96
N ARG A 35 -0.34 -7.75 -14.89
CA ARG A 35 -0.17 -7.17 -13.55
C ARG A 35 1.32 -7.16 -13.31
N VAL A 36 1.94 -5.98 -13.27
CA VAL A 36 3.40 -5.86 -13.22
C VAL A 36 3.83 -6.69 -12.01
N ARG A 37 4.42 -7.86 -12.27
CA ARG A 37 4.97 -8.72 -11.23
C ARG A 37 6.21 -7.97 -10.78
N ASN A 38 6.18 -7.51 -9.54
CA ASN A 38 7.31 -6.82 -8.92
C ASN A 38 8.56 -7.70 -8.98
N SER A 39 9.74 -7.10 -8.86
CA SER A 39 10.99 -7.87 -8.83
C SER A 39 10.83 -9.00 -7.80
N PRO A 40 11.06 -10.26 -8.19
CA PRO A 40 10.84 -11.37 -7.28
C PRO A 40 11.75 -11.30 -6.04
N SER A 41 12.84 -10.51 -6.11
CA SER A 41 13.79 -10.30 -5.01
C SER A 41 13.35 -9.21 -4.01
N GLU A 42 12.33 -8.41 -4.32
CA GLU A 42 11.74 -7.49 -3.34
C GLU A 42 10.81 -8.28 -2.41
N HIS A 43 10.80 -7.97 -1.11
CA HIS A 43 9.91 -8.65 -0.15
C HIS A 43 8.44 -8.23 -0.34
N TYR A 44 8.22 -6.95 -0.63
CA TYR A 44 6.88 -6.40 -0.85
C TYR A 44 6.94 -5.24 -1.83
N HIS A 45 5.79 -4.88 -2.38
CA HIS A 45 5.63 -3.75 -3.26
C HIS A 45 4.41 -2.91 -2.91
N ILE A 46 4.63 -1.61 -2.81
CA ILE A 46 3.61 -0.58 -2.71
C ILE A 46 3.88 0.45 -3.81
N ALA A 47 2.82 0.92 -4.47
CA ALA A 47 2.93 1.85 -5.58
C ALA A 47 3.80 3.07 -5.21
N LYS A 48 4.66 3.52 -6.13
CA LYS A 48 5.51 4.72 -5.93
C LYS A 48 4.78 6.05 -6.10
N SER A 49 3.48 5.99 -6.43
CA SER A 49 2.64 7.16 -6.63
C SER A 49 2.53 7.98 -5.34
N SER A 50 2.67 9.29 -5.48
CA SER A 50 2.44 10.28 -4.42
C SER A 50 1.18 11.11 -4.68
N ARG A 51 0.29 10.64 -5.57
CA ARG A 51 -0.89 11.41 -6.01
C ARG A 51 -1.92 11.66 -4.91
N LYS A 52 -2.15 10.67 -4.06
CA LYS A 52 -3.10 10.78 -2.94
C LYS A 52 -2.30 11.07 -1.67
N SER A 53 -2.16 12.35 -1.35
CA SER A 53 -1.46 12.82 -0.15
C SER A 53 -2.36 13.69 0.69
N GLU A 54 -2.29 13.55 2.00
CA GLU A 54 -3.01 14.37 2.96
C GLU A 54 -2.04 14.85 4.05
N ASP A 55 -2.35 15.98 4.69
CA ASP A 55 -1.63 16.44 5.88
C ASP A 55 -2.07 15.58 7.08
N ILE A 56 -1.11 15.04 7.82
CA ILE A 56 -1.39 14.09 8.91
C ILE A 56 -2.22 14.75 10.01
N THR A 57 -1.92 16.00 10.36
CA THR A 57 -2.61 16.72 11.43
C THR A 57 -4.04 17.03 11.03
N ALA A 58 -4.26 17.53 9.81
CA ALA A 58 -5.61 17.77 9.28
C ALA A 58 -6.43 16.47 9.25
N TRP A 59 -5.84 15.37 8.77
CA TRP A 59 -6.49 14.06 8.69
C TRP A 59 -6.90 13.50 10.07
N LEU A 60 -6.08 13.72 11.12
CA LEU A 60 -6.40 13.32 12.49
C LEU A 60 -7.47 14.20 13.13
N VAL A 61 -7.46 15.51 12.84
CA VAL A 61 -8.50 16.43 13.34
C VAL A 61 -9.88 16.04 12.82
N GLU A 62 -9.98 15.63 11.55
CA GLU A 62 -11.23 15.11 10.96
C GLU A 62 -11.75 13.83 11.64
N ARG A 63 -10.86 13.05 12.25
CA ARG A 63 -11.16 11.76 12.91
C ARG A 63 -11.10 11.85 14.43
N ARG A 64 -11.13 13.07 14.96
CA ARG A 64 -11.08 13.30 16.40
C ARG A 64 -12.26 12.61 17.08
N GLY A 65 -11.97 11.80 18.10
CA GLY A 65 -12.96 11.05 18.86
C GLY A 65 -13.18 9.61 18.38
N ASP A 66 -12.47 9.17 17.34
CA ASP A 66 -12.35 7.74 17.03
C ASP A 66 -11.19 7.12 17.84
N PRO A 67 -11.47 6.18 18.76
CA PRO A 67 -10.46 5.56 19.62
C PRO A 67 -9.35 4.85 18.85
N ALA A 68 -9.59 4.42 17.60
CA ALA A 68 -8.54 3.80 16.81
C ALA A 68 -7.39 4.78 16.56
N PHE A 69 -7.69 6.05 16.28
CA PHE A 69 -6.72 7.03 15.81
C PHE A 69 -6.09 7.90 16.91
N GLU A 70 -6.47 7.72 18.18
CA GLU A 70 -5.95 8.52 19.30
C GLU A 70 -4.42 8.41 19.43
N ASP A 71 -3.89 7.18 19.32
CA ASP A 71 -2.46 6.90 19.47
C ASP A 71 -1.71 6.74 18.12
N PHE A 72 -2.34 7.12 17.00
CA PHE A 72 -1.78 6.91 15.68
C PHE A 72 -0.40 7.56 15.49
N LEU A 73 -0.25 8.83 15.91
CA LEU A 73 1.02 9.56 15.75
C LEU A 73 2.14 8.97 16.62
N PRO A 74 1.95 8.78 17.94
CA PRO A 74 2.94 8.12 18.79
C PRO A 74 3.37 6.74 18.27
N GLN A 75 2.42 5.91 17.83
CA GLN A 75 2.70 4.58 17.27
C GLN A 75 3.46 4.68 15.94
N LEU A 76 3.10 5.63 15.08
CA LEU A 76 3.81 5.87 13.81
C LEU A 76 5.26 6.31 14.05
N GLU A 77 5.48 7.24 14.98
CA GLU A 77 6.83 7.70 15.34
C GLU A 77 7.68 6.57 15.93
N ALA A 78 7.11 5.77 16.85
CA ALA A 78 7.80 4.61 17.42
C ALA A 78 8.16 3.59 16.32
N HIS A 79 7.22 3.29 15.42
CA HIS A 79 7.46 2.39 14.29
C HIS A 79 8.58 2.90 13.37
N ILE A 80 8.57 4.20 13.04
CA ILE A 80 9.62 4.83 12.23
C ILE A 80 10.97 4.75 12.93
N LEU A 81 11.04 5.05 14.23
CA LEU A 81 12.27 4.99 15.01
C LEU A 81 12.85 3.58 15.07
N GLY A 82 12.01 2.57 15.32
CA GLY A 82 12.41 1.17 15.30
C GLY A 82 13.07 0.80 13.97
N ARG A 83 12.46 1.20 12.85
CA ARG A 83 13.00 0.94 11.51
C ARG A 83 14.28 1.72 11.19
N VAL A 84 14.35 2.99 11.55
CA VAL A 84 15.55 3.82 11.36
C VAL A 84 16.75 3.26 12.13
N ARG A 85 16.50 2.74 13.34
CA ARG A 85 17.54 2.16 14.20
C ARG A 85 17.87 0.70 13.87
N GLY A 86 17.10 0.07 12.98
CA GLY A 86 17.26 -1.34 12.64
C GLY A 86 16.96 -2.27 13.81
N LEU A 87 16.09 -1.86 14.72
CA LEU A 87 15.66 -2.69 15.85
C LEU A 87 14.78 -3.82 15.33
N ALA A 88 15.11 -5.05 15.71
CA ALA A 88 14.30 -6.21 15.37
C ALA A 88 12.96 -6.14 16.13
N TYR A 89 11.88 -6.53 15.47
CA TYR A 89 10.59 -6.67 16.14
C TYR A 89 10.65 -7.89 17.07
N ASN A 90 10.51 -7.68 18.36
CA ASN A 90 10.60 -8.68 19.42
C ASN A 90 9.26 -8.96 20.10
N GLY A 91 8.14 -8.54 19.50
CA GLY A 91 6.80 -8.67 20.09
C GLY A 91 6.40 -7.47 20.96
N ASP A 92 7.37 -6.76 21.55
CA ASP A 92 7.13 -5.60 22.41
C ASP A 92 7.21 -4.26 21.68
N GLU A 93 6.39 -3.31 22.12
CA GLU A 93 6.54 -1.91 21.72
C GLU A 93 7.81 -1.32 22.31
N HIS A 94 8.69 -0.82 21.44
CA HIS A 94 9.89 -0.14 21.88
C HIS A 94 9.53 1.22 22.47
N ILE A 95 9.90 1.44 23.72
CA ILE A 95 9.73 2.72 24.40
C ILE A 95 10.87 3.65 23.95
N PHE A 96 10.50 4.75 23.29
CA PHE A 96 11.44 5.78 22.85
C PHE A 96 11.31 7.03 23.72
N SER A 97 12.46 7.68 23.98
CA SER A 97 12.49 8.97 24.69
C SER A 97 12.12 10.14 23.77
N ASP A 98 11.90 11.32 24.36
CA ASP A 98 11.63 12.53 23.58
C ASP A 98 12.87 13.04 22.82
N GLU A 99 14.09 12.76 23.32
CA GLU A 99 15.33 12.92 22.57
C GLU A 99 15.32 12.07 21.29
N ASP A 100 14.83 10.85 21.37
CA ASP A 100 14.75 9.92 20.24
C ASP A 100 13.73 10.40 19.22
N ARG A 101 12.54 10.82 19.65
CA ARG A 101 11.50 11.39 18.78
C ARG A 101 12.00 12.63 18.04
N ARG A 102 12.81 13.47 18.69
CA ARG A 102 13.46 14.62 18.04
C ARG A 102 14.47 14.21 16.95
N CYS A 103 14.86 12.95 16.85
CA CYS A 103 15.79 12.47 15.82
C CYS A 103 15.10 12.08 14.50
N ILE A 104 13.76 12.14 14.44
CA ILE A 104 12.99 11.90 13.22
C ILE A 104 12.15 13.12 12.86
N SER A 105 11.87 13.28 11.57
CA SER A 105 10.97 14.30 11.05
C SER A 105 10.22 13.74 9.84
N ILE A 106 8.90 13.82 9.87
CA ILE A 106 8.05 13.49 8.72
C ILE A 106 8.07 14.68 7.77
N ASN A 107 8.55 14.45 6.55
CA ASN A 107 8.70 15.49 5.54
C ASN A 107 7.33 16.05 5.14
N ASP A 108 7.22 17.38 5.19
CA ASP A 108 6.02 18.16 4.86
C ASP A 108 4.76 17.79 5.68
N ASN A 109 4.90 17.04 6.77
CA ASN A 109 3.76 16.49 7.53
C ASN A 109 2.77 15.70 6.67
N LYS A 110 3.24 15.08 5.58
CA LYS A 110 2.39 14.40 4.58
C LYS A 110 2.39 12.90 4.74
N ILE A 111 1.19 12.33 4.66
CA ILE A 111 0.95 10.90 4.48
C ILE A 111 0.46 10.64 3.07
N TYR A 112 0.96 9.57 2.45
CA TYR A 112 0.62 9.20 1.09
C TYR A 112 -0.10 7.85 1.07
N TRP A 113 -1.39 7.89 0.77
CA TRP A 113 -2.29 6.74 0.85
C TRP A 113 -2.17 5.81 -0.36
N HIS A 114 -2.31 4.52 -0.09
CA HIS A 114 -2.32 3.44 -1.08
C HIS A 114 -3.52 2.53 -0.88
N SER A 115 -4.02 1.98 -1.99
CA SER A 115 -5.14 1.03 -1.95
C SER A 115 -4.70 -0.42 -1.77
N MET A 116 -3.43 -0.74 -2.03
CA MET A 116 -2.98 -2.13 -2.14
C MET A 116 -1.48 -2.27 -1.87
N ILE A 117 -1.12 -3.37 -1.20
CA ILE A 117 0.25 -3.90 -1.10
C ILE A 117 0.29 -5.30 -1.71
N ARG A 118 1.42 -5.65 -2.31
CA ARG A 118 1.72 -7.03 -2.73
C ARG A 118 2.91 -7.56 -1.96
N VAL A 119 2.78 -8.72 -1.33
CA VAL A 119 3.86 -9.38 -0.59
C VAL A 119 4.31 -10.59 -1.38
N ASN A 120 5.61 -10.68 -1.64
CA ASN A 120 6.22 -11.82 -2.34
C ASN A 120 6.58 -12.89 -1.31
N TYR A 121 6.22 -14.15 -1.58
CA TYR A 121 6.62 -15.27 -0.76
C TYR A 121 7.10 -16.44 -1.62
N THR A 122 7.86 -17.33 -1.01
CA THR A 122 8.34 -18.55 -1.63
C THR A 122 7.42 -19.70 -1.26
N THR A 123 6.89 -20.37 -2.28
CA THR A 123 6.17 -21.63 -2.11
C THR A 123 7.14 -22.79 -1.94
N PHE A 124 6.65 -23.92 -1.41
CA PHE A 124 7.47 -25.12 -1.15
C PHE A 124 8.21 -25.67 -2.37
N ASP A 125 7.70 -25.42 -3.58
CA ASP A 125 8.32 -25.82 -4.84
C ASP A 125 9.36 -24.81 -5.37
N VAL A 126 9.87 -23.92 -4.49
CA VAL A 126 10.85 -22.87 -4.82
C VAL A 126 10.33 -21.88 -5.86
N ARG A 127 9.00 -21.84 -6.06
CA ARG A 127 8.36 -20.81 -6.89
C ARG A 127 8.12 -19.56 -6.04
N ARG A 128 7.98 -18.43 -6.73
CA ARG A 128 7.65 -17.15 -6.12
C ARG A 128 6.22 -16.80 -6.47
N GLU A 129 5.40 -16.63 -5.45
CA GLU A 129 4.02 -16.16 -5.54
C GLU A 129 3.85 -14.80 -4.87
N GLN A 130 2.69 -14.19 -5.08
CA GLN A 130 2.38 -12.85 -4.59
C GLN A 130 1.00 -12.81 -3.97
N ASP A 131 0.94 -12.44 -2.69
CA ASP A 131 -0.30 -12.15 -2.01
C ASP A 131 -0.63 -10.67 -2.12
N THR A 132 -1.91 -10.38 -2.31
CA THR A 132 -2.40 -9.02 -2.48
C THR A 132 -3.29 -8.65 -1.31
N ILE A 133 -2.88 -7.66 -0.54
CA ILE A 133 -3.66 -7.13 0.57
C ILE A 133 -4.29 -5.81 0.13
N ASN A 134 -5.60 -5.70 0.31
CA ASN A 134 -6.40 -4.53 -0.04
C ASN A 134 -7.39 -4.27 1.11
N PRO A 135 -7.28 -3.14 1.84
CA PRO A 135 -8.15 -2.84 2.98
C PRO A 135 -9.66 -2.87 2.66
N LEU A 136 -10.03 -2.69 1.39
CA LEU A 136 -11.43 -2.70 0.96
C LEU A 136 -11.98 -4.11 0.68
N THR A 137 -11.14 -5.06 0.25
CA THR A 137 -11.60 -6.36 -0.24
C THR A 137 -10.98 -7.55 0.48
N HIS A 138 -9.70 -7.45 0.86
CA HIS A 138 -8.90 -8.50 1.50
C HIS A 138 -7.97 -7.84 2.52
N ALA A 139 -8.54 -7.45 3.66
CA ALA A 139 -7.89 -6.64 4.69
C ALA A 139 -7.25 -7.47 5.81
N ASP A 140 -7.72 -8.70 6.00
CA ASP A 140 -7.32 -9.56 7.11
C ASP A 140 -5.97 -10.22 6.78
N ILE A 141 -5.05 -10.13 7.72
CA ILE A 141 -3.68 -10.66 7.62
C ILE A 141 -3.36 -11.55 8.82
N MET A 142 -2.45 -12.49 8.60
CA MET A 142 -1.88 -13.35 9.64
C MET A 142 -0.39 -13.08 9.74
N VAL A 143 0.11 -12.88 10.96
CA VAL A 143 1.53 -12.66 11.23
C VAL A 143 2.00 -13.73 12.21
N LEU A 144 3.21 -14.25 11.99
CA LEU A 144 3.81 -15.24 12.90
C LEU A 144 4.08 -14.58 14.26
N LEU A 145 3.61 -15.23 15.33
CA LEU A 145 3.86 -14.81 16.70
C LEU A 145 5.31 -15.09 17.09
N HIS A 146 5.90 -14.21 17.89
CA HIS A 146 7.25 -14.37 18.43
C HIS A 146 7.31 -15.22 19.71
N GLU A 147 6.20 -15.34 20.45
CA GLU A 147 6.10 -16.05 21.74
C GLU A 147 5.62 -17.50 21.66
N ASP A 148 5.80 -18.21 22.78
CA ASP A 148 5.66 -19.66 22.98
C ASP A 148 4.49 -20.33 22.23
N GLU A 149 4.84 -21.42 21.53
CA GLU A 149 4.02 -22.27 20.67
C GLU A 149 2.79 -22.94 21.33
N ARG A 150 2.47 -22.62 22.59
CA ARG A 150 1.57 -23.41 23.43
C ARG A 150 0.09 -23.21 23.16
N THR A 151 -0.31 -22.09 22.55
CA THR A 151 -1.74 -21.75 22.38
C THR A 151 -2.11 -21.51 20.92
N HIS A 152 -1.49 -20.55 20.20
CA HIS A 152 -1.63 -20.35 18.75
C HIS A 152 -0.42 -19.61 18.16
N PRO A 153 0.21 -20.08 17.06
CA PRO A 153 1.46 -19.49 16.54
C PRO A 153 1.27 -18.24 15.67
N TYR A 154 0.04 -17.72 15.53
CA TYR A 154 -0.25 -16.59 14.65
C TYR A 154 -1.06 -15.51 15.34
N TRP A 155 -0.79 -14.26 14.98
CA TRP A 155 -1.65 -13.11 15.23
C TRP A 155 -2.49 -12.80 14.01
N TYR A 156 -3.73 -12.42 14.27
CA TYR A 156 -4.68 -11.96 13.27
C TYR A 156 -4.85 -10.46 13.40
N ALA A 157 -4.80 -9.75 12.28
CA ALA A 157 -4.99 -8.32 12.26
C ALA A 157 -5.76 -7.90 11.01
N ARG A 158 -6.52 -6.82 11.11
CA ARG A 158 -7.21 -6.22 9.97
C ARG A 158 -6.53 -4.93 9.57
N VAL A 159 -6.03 -4.86 8.33
CA VAL A 159 -5.42 -3.65 7.77
C VAL A 159 -6.50 -2.61 7.50
N ILE A 160 -6.40 -1.46 8.16
CA ILE A 160 -7.32 -0.32 7.98
C ILE A 160 -6.79 0.57 6.86
N HIS A 161 -5.50 0.92 6.91
CA HIS A 161 -4.89 1.80 5.94
C HIS A 161 -3.49 1.35 5.52
N ILE A 162 -3.17 1.61 4.25
CA ILE A 162 -1.84 1.41 3.67
C ILE A 162 -1.32 2.78 3.26
N PHE A 163 -0.11 3.12 3.68
CA PHE A 163 0.48 4.39 3.32
C PHE A 163 2.00 4.34 3.30
N HIS A 164 2.59 5.41 2.78
CA HIS A 164 3.98 5.71 3.04
C HIS A 164 4.14 7.14 3.52
N VAL A 165 5.24 7.35 4.22
CA VAL A 165 5.70 8.66 4.67
C VAL A 165 7.13 8.85 4.18
N MET A 166 7.49 10.11 3.93
CA MET A 166 8.86 10.49 3.62
C MET A 166 9.51 10.94 4.93
N VAL A 167 10.50 10.20 5.42
CA VAL A 167 11.10 10.42 6.74
C VAL A 167 12.52 10.95 6.57
N ARG A 168 12.86 11.99 7.33
CA ARG A 168 14.23 12.43 7.54
C ARG A 168 14.67 11.97 8.93
N SER A 169 15.80 11.29 9.01
CA SER A 169 16.37 10.87 10.30
C SER A 169 17.74 11.48 10.53
N ARG A 170 18.13 11.63 11.79
CA ARG A 170 19.48 12.02 12.22
C ARG A 170 19.96 11.09 13.31
N LYS A 171 21.28 10.94 13.44
CA LYS A 171 21.89 10.08 14.47
C LYS A 171 21.73 10.66 15.89
N ASN A 172 21.76 11.98 16.00
CA ASN A 172 21.59 12.70 17.26
C ASN A 172 21.00 14.09 16.98
N SER A 173 20.43 14.73 17.99
CA SER A 173 19.78 16.04 17.95
C SER A 173 20.68 17.19 17.46
N TYR A 174 21.99 17.02 17.53
CA TYR A 174 22.97 18.02 17.09
C TYR A 174 23.40 17.87 15.62
N LEU A 175 23.06 16.74 14.99
CA LEU A 175 23.46 16.45 13.61
C LEU A 175 22.36 16.86 12.62
N PRO A 176 22.73 17.24 11.38
CA PRO A 176 21.75 17.54 10.35
C PRO A 176 20.95 16.29 9.99
N PHE A 177 19.74 16.52 9.49
CA PHE A 177 18.89 15.48 8.94
C PHE A 177 19.48 14.90 7.66
N SER A 178 19.33 13.59 7.50
CA SER A 178 19.62 12.88 6.25
C SER A 178 18.61 13.23 5.15
N SER A 179 18.93 12.79 3.93
CA SER A 179 18.00 12.87 2.80
C SER A 179 16.69 12.11 3.11
N PRO A 180 15.53 12.62 2.65
CA PRO A 180 14.26 11.95 2.83
C PRO A 180 14.29 10.49 2.35
N THR A 181 13.94 9.57 3.24
CA THR A 181 13.82 8.14 2.97
C THR A 181 12.36 7.75 2.98
N ARG A 182 11.92 7.01 1.96
CA ARG A 182 10.55 6.51 1.89
C ARG A 182 10.36 5.33 2.83
N MET A 183 9.42 5.44 3.77
CA MET A 183 9.02 4.35 4.65
C MET A 183 7.55 3.99 4.41
N CYS A 184 7.29 2.72 4.13
CA CYS A 184 5.93 2.21 3.93
C CYS A 184 5.46 1.47 5.17
N SER A 185 4.21 1.70 5.56
CA SER A 185 3.61 1.16 6.77
C SER A 185 2.19 0.69 6.50
N LEU A 186 1.78 -0.34 7.25
CA LEU A 186 0.40 -0.81 7.34
C LEU A 186 -0.12 -0.38 8.71
N TYR A 187 -1.27 0.26 8.74
CA TYR A 187 -1.96 0.54 9.98
C TYR A 187 -3.08 -0.48 10.16
N VAL A 188 -3.00 -1.19 11.28
CA VAL A 188 -3.86 -2.32 11.62
C VAL A 188 -4.74 -1.96 12.79
N GLY A 189 -5.99 -2.42 12.76
CA GLY A 189 -6.89 -2.26 13.90
C GLY A 189 -6.47 -3.18 15.04
N SER A 190 -6.46 -2.65 16.27
CA SER A 190 -6.38 -3.47 17.48
C SER A 190 -7.71 -4.21 17.64
N GLY A 191 -7.79 -5.39 17.04
CA GLY A 191 -8.89 -6.31 17.20
C GLY A 191 -8.31 -7.65 17.60
N ALA A 192 -8.35 -7.94 18.90
CA ALA A 192 -8.18 -9.31 19.37
C ALA A 192 -9.23 -10.18 18.68
N MET A 193 -8.77 -11.12 17.85
CA MET A 193 -9.50 -12.33 17.51
C MET A 193 -8.61 -13.52 17.83
#